data_AF-A0A1N6FVA7-F1
#
_entry.id   AF-A0A1N6FVA7-F1
#
_cell.length_a   1.000
_cell.length_b   1.000
_cell.length_c   1.000
_cell.angle_alpha   90.00
_cell.angle_beta   90.00
_cell.angle_gamma   90.00
#
_symmetry.space_group_name_H-M   'P 1'
#
loop_
_entity.id
_entity.type
_entity.pdbx_description
1 polymer ?
#
loop_
_entity_poly.entity_id
_entity_poly.type
_entity_poly.pdbx_seq_one_letter_code
_entity_poly.pdbx_strand_id
1 'polypeptide(L)'
;MKNVLFFILFLCILACNPSNTNGSKNYNQRKIGQKGELVIVFNRYSENTELNKRSTEPNKSFQYWREGFEPPFEDPNLYISVAHGLDQGKKKISRRDLAEMEVWFDSEMGYLDWFRLNFEKYYIIYEDEYLVKGSLHPEFEFQAWEVKIGTGGVE
;
A
#
# COMPACT_ATOMS: atom_id res chain seq x y z
N MET A 1 -4.01 27.92 -58.88
CA MET A 1 -3.07 28.71 -58.05
C MET A 1 -2.53 27.74 -56.99
N LYS A 2 -1.42 27.06 -57.24
CA LYS A 2 -0.02 27.43 -56.95
C LYS A 2 0.27 27.71 -55.46
N ASN A 3 1.06 26.79 -54.90
CA ASN A 3 2.11 26.93 -53.85
C ASN A 3 1.61 27.17 -52.41
N VAL A 4 1.69 26.21 -51.49
CA VAL A 4 2.89 25.71 -50.76
C VAL A 4 3.70 26.87 -50.16
N LEU A 5 3.66 27.02 -48.83
CA LEU A 5 4.85 26.90 -47.97
C LEU A 5 4.48 26.92 -46.48
N PHE A 6 4.88 25.85 -45.79
CA PHE A 6 5.21 25.79 -44.37
C PHE A 6 6.08 26.99 -43.96
N PHE A 7 5.84 27.60 -42.79
CA PHE A 7 6.94 27.92 -41.85
C PHE A 7 6.39 28.17 -40.44
N ILE A 8 7.02 27.45 -39.51
CA ILE A 8 6.83 27.47 -38.06
C ILE A 8 7.24 28.83 -37.50
N LEU A 9 6.46 29.40 -36.57
CA LEU A 9 7.02 30.28 -35.55
C LEU A 9 6.49 29.90 -34.17
N PHE A 10 7.34 29.16 -33.47
CA PHE A 10 7.31 28.91 -32.05
C PHE A 10 7.61 30.22 -31.32
N LEU A 11 6.66 30.73 -30.54
CA LEU A 11 6.92 31.79 -29.56
C LEU A 11 6.44 31.31 -28.19
N CYS A 12 7.29 30.47 -27.58
CA CYS A 12 7.37 30.37 -26.14
C CYS A 12 7.81 31.73 -25.60
N ILE A 13 6.90 32.43 -24.92
CA ILE A 13 7.30 33.43 -23.94
C ILE A 13 6.70 33.03 -22.60
N LEU A 14 7.56 32.35 -21.85
CA LEU A 14 7.60 32.32 -20.40
C LEU A 14 7.13 33.65 -19.80
N ALA A 15 6.05 33.59 -19.04
CA ALA A 15 5.87 34.45 -17.87
C ALA A 15 5.78 33.56 -16.64
N CYS A 16 6.89 32.86 -16.35
CA CYS A 16 7.21 32.45 -14.99
C CYS A 16 7.40 33.74 -14.18
N ASN A 17 6.46 34.06 -13.30
CA ASN A 17 6.76 34.92 -12.17
C ASN A 17 7.48 34.06 -11.11
N PRO A 18 8.72 34.39 -10.73
CA PRO A 18 9.43 33.67 -9.69
C PRO A 18 9.00 34.22 -8.33
N SER A 19 8.34 33.40 -7.52
CA SER A 19 8.35 33.59 -6.07
C SER A 19 9.21 32.49 -5.44
N ASN A 20 10.53 32.70 -5.46
CA ASN A 20 11.40 32.28 -4.35
C ASN A 20 10.84 32.95 -3.07
N THR A 21 10.84 32.37 -1.87
CA THR A 21 11.71 31.37 -1.27
C THR A 21 11.07 30.96 0.07
N ASN A 22 11.31 29.72 0.51
CA ASN A 22 11.29 29.31 1.92
C ASN A 22 9.97 29.47 2.69
N GLY A 23 8.98 28.66 2.34
CA GLY A 23 8.06 28.11 3.32
C GLY A 23 8.52 26.70 3.66
N SER A 24 9.29 26.54 4.75
CA SER A 24 9.54 25.23 5.36
C SER A 24 8.20 24.51 5.48
N LYS A 25 8.02 23.44 4.69
CA LYS A 25 6.85 22.58 4.82
C LYS A 25 6.98 21.94 6.19
N ASN A 26 6.22 22.45 7.14
CA ASN A 26 6.11 21.90 8.47
C ASN A 26 5.48 20.51 8.31
N TYR A 27 6.32 19.47 8.20
CA TYR A 27 5.95 18.05 8.09
C TYR A 27 5.35 17.49 9.40
N ASN A 28 4.76 18.36 10.22
CA ASN A 28 3.99 17.98 11.40
C ASN A 28 2.50 18.17 11.12
N GLN A 29 2.00 17.63 10.01
CA GLN A 29 0.60 17.24 9.97
C GLN A 29 0.48 15.98 10.83
N ARG A 30 0.02 16.14 12.08
CA ARG A 30 -0.55 15.03 12.84
C ARG A 30 -1.62 14.41 11.95
N LYS A 31 -1.32 13.26 11.34
CA LYS A 31 -2.29 12.44 10.64
C LYS A 31 -3.39 12.10 11.64
N ILE A 32 -4.53 12.77 11.52
CA ILE A 32 -5.74 12.37 12.26
C ILE A 32 -6.13 11.04 11.63
N GLY A 33 -6.05 9.96 12.40
CA GLY A 33 -6.44 8.61 11.94
C GLY A 33 -7.79 8.64 11.23
N GLN A 34 -7.86 8.07 10.03
CA GLN A 34 -9.11 7.72 9.38
C GLN A 34 -9.80 6.67 10.26
N LYS A 35 -11.05 6.95 10.65
CA LYS A 35 -11.85 6.02 11.44
C LYS A 35 -12.18 4.78 10.62
N GLY A 36 -12.19 3.62 11.26
CA GLY A 36 -12.57 2.36 10.63
C GLY A 36 -11.42 1.40 10.35
N GLU A 37 -11.74 0.34 9.63
CA GLU A 37 -10.85 -0.78 9.34
C GLU A 37 -10.53 -0.81 7.84
N LEU A 38 -9.27 -1.11 7.50
CA LEU A 38 -8.85 -1.39 6.14
C LEU A 38 -8.53 -2.88 6.00
N VAL A 39 -9.04 -3.51 4.95
CA VAL A 39 -8.64 -4.86 4.54
C VAL A 39 -7.70 -4.76 3.35
N ILE A 40 -6.53 -5.40 3.44
CA ILE A 40 -5.56 -5.45 2.35
C ILE A 40 -5.52 -6.89 1.83
N VAL A 41 -5.78 -7.07 0.54
CA VAL A 41 -5.50 -8.32 -0.16
C VAL A 41 -3.99 -8.36 -0.42
N PHE A 42 -3.26 -9.12 0.39
CA PHE A 42 -1.81 -9.06 0.52
C PHE A 42 -1.12 -10.15 -0.29
N ASN A 43 -0.22 -9.75 -1.19
CA ASN A 43 0.58 -10.68 -1.97
C ASN A 43 1.87 -11.04 -1.21
N ARG A 44 1.78 -12.11 -0.41
CA ARG A 44 2.90 -12.66 0.35
C ARG A 44 4.03 -13.27 -0.49
N TYR A 45 3.83 -13.36 -1.81
CA TYR A 45 4.79 -13.87 -2.78
C TYR A 45 5.30 -12.79 -3.75
N SER A 46 4.99 -11.52 -3.47
CA SER A 46 5.53 -10.39 -4.21
C SER A 46 7.07 -10.40 -4.16
N GLU A 47 7.69 -9.89 -5.21
CA GLU A 47 9.15 -9.77 -5.29
C GLU A 47 9.69 -8.99 -4.08
N ASN A 48 10.90 -9.34 -3.64
CA ASN A 48 11.58 -8.74 -2.50
C ASN A 48 10.80 -8.81 -1.18
N THR A 49 9.80 -9.71 -1.07
CA THR A 49 9.06 -9.98 0.17
C THR A 49 9.61 -11.23 0.85
N GLU A 50 10.08 -11.08 2.09
CA GLU A 50 10.57 -12.18 2.91
C GLU A 50 9.69 -12.42 4.13
N LEU A 51 9.49 -13.69 4.47
CA LEU A 51 8.86 -14.09 5.73
C LEU A 51 9.92 -14.23 6.82
N ASN A 52 9.97 -13.25 7.72
CA ASN A 52 10.80 -13.33 8.92
C ASN A 52 10.04 -14.12 10.01
N LYS A 53 10.27 -15.43 10.09
CA LYS A 53 9.63 -16.30 11.10
C LYS A 53 10.19 -15.99 12.49
N ARG A 54 9.48 -15.17 13.28
CA ARG A 54 9.90 -14.77 14.63
C ARG A 54 9.47 -15.70 15.79
N SER A 55 8.77 -16.81 15.58
CA SER A 55 8.69 -17.83 16.64
C SER A 55 8.42 -19.25 16.14
N THR A 56 9.00 -20.19 16.88
CA THR A 56 8.63 -21.60 16.97
C THR A 56 7.15 -21.78 17.35
N GLU A 57 6.52 -22.87 16.90
CA GLU A 57 5.09 -23.24 16.99
C GLU A 57 4.45 -23.16 18.40
N PRO A 58 3.08 -23.11 18.55
CA PRO A 58 2.02 -23.44 17.58
C PRO A 58 1.05 -22.30 17.20
N ASN A 59 1.28 -21.06 17.66
CA ASN A 59 0.28 -19.99 17.59
C ASN A 59 0.41 -18.99 16.41
N LYS A 60 0.98 -19.42 15.28
CA LYS A 60 0.89 -18.77 13.96
C LYS A 60 1.18 -17.24 13.91
N SER A 61 2.11 -16.72 14.70
CA SER A 61 2.63 -15.36 14.50
C SER A 61 3.51 -15.31 13.25
N PHE A 62 3.48 -14.21 12.51
CA PHE A 62 4.28 -14.00 11.31
C PHE A 62 4.71 -12.54 11.16
N GLN A 63 5.77 -12.32 10.40
CA GLN A 63 6.17 -10.99 9.94
C GLN A 63 6.66 -11.08 8.50
N TYR A 64 6.01 -10.34 7.61
CA TYR A 64 6.51 -10.09 6.27
C TYR A 64 7.33 -8.81 6.27
N TRP A 65 8.42 -8.83 5.53
CA TRP A 65 9.31 -7.71 5.31
C TRP A 65 9.50 -7.53 3.81
N ARG A 66 9.30 -6.33 3.27
CA ARG A 66 9.50 -6.05 1.84
C ARG A 66 10.34 -4.79 1.66
N GLU A 67 11.35 -4.92 0.82
CA GLU A 67 12.32 -3.88 0.44
C GLU A 67 12.40 -3.77 -1.08
N GLY A 68 13.26 -2.88 -1.60
CA GLY A 68 13.60 -2.85 -3.02
C GLY A 68 12.43 -2.46 -3.93
N PHE A 69 11.68 -1.42 -3.55
CA PHE A 69 10.59 -0.88 -4.36
C PHE A 69 11.12 -0.29 -5.68
N GLU A 70 10.37 -0.49 -6.77
CA GLU A 70 10.77 -0.02 -8.10
C GLU A 70 10.84 1.52 -8.19
N PRO A 71 11.64 2.05 -9.15
CA PRO A 71 11.81 3.49 -9.36
C PRO A 71 10.48 4.25 -9.49
N PRO A 72 10.39 5.52 -9.05
CA PRO A 72 11.52 6.42 -8.75
C PRO A 72 12.05 6.36 -7.31
N PHE A 73 11.58 5.41 -6.49
CA PHE A 73 11.91 5.33 -5.07
C PHE A 73 13.00 4.28 -4.82
N GLU A 74 14.14 4.39 -5.52
CA GLU A 74 15.34 3.57 -5.31
C GLU A 74 16.08 3.94 -4.01
N ASP A 75 15.35 4.24 -2.94
CA ASP A 75 15.97 4.42 -1.63
C ASP A 75 16.07 3.04 -0.97
N PRO A 76 17.29 2.48 -0.85
CA PRO A 76 17.50 1.13 -0.32
C PRO A 76 17.08 1.00 1.14
N ASN A 77 16.80 2.12 1.82
CA ASN A 77 16.37 2.13 3.20
C ASN A 77 14.85 2.01 3.34
N LEU A 78 14.10 2.01 2.23
CA LEU A 78 12.66 1.92 2.23
C LEU A 78 12.17 0.50 2.43
N TYR A 79 11.40 0.31 3.50
CA TYR A 79 10.78 -0.97 3.78
C TYR A 79 9.33 -0.83 4.23
N ILE A 80 8.56 -1.90 4.00
CA ILE A 80 7.31 -2.16 4.70
C ILE A 80 7.45 -3.44 5.51
N SER A 81 6.75 -3.47 6.64
CA SER A 81 6.65 -4.64 7.50
C SER A 81 5.19 -4.88 7.85
N VAL A 82 4.76 -6.12 7.72
CA VAL A 82 3.38 -6.55 8.02
C VAL A 82 3.46 -7.69 9.02
N ALA A 83 3.10 -7.41 10.28
CA ALA A 83 3.32 -8.32 11.39
C ALA A 83 2.01 -8.72 12.09
N HIS A 84 1.83 -10.01 12.32
CA HIS A 84 0.81 -10.58 13.19
C HIS A 84 1.50 -11.31 14.35
N GLY A 85 1.23 -10.85 15.57
CA GLY A 85 1.71 -11.41 16.83
C GLY A 85 0.61 -12.13 17.58
N LEU A 86 0.93 -12.57 18.80
CA LEU A 86 0.06 -13.42 19.62
C LEU A 86 -1.21 -12.71 20.12
N ASP A 87 -1.14 -11.40 20.35
CA ASP A 87 -2.24 -10.60 20.89
C ASP A 87 -3.19 -10.07 19.79
N GLN A 88 -2.86 -10.30 18.52
CA GLN A 88 -3.65 -9.78 17.39
C GLN A 88 -4.80 -10.72 17.03
N GLY A 89 -5.94 -10.12 16.69
CA GLY A 89 -7.15 -10.84 16.34
C GLY A 89 -7.10 -11.51 14.97
N LYS A 90 -8.09 -12.38 14.75
CA LYS A 90 -8.40 -13.02 13.47
C LYS A 90 -9.91 -13.01 13.31
N LYS A 91 -10.40 -12.79 12.10
CA LYS A 91 -11.84 -12.89 11.81
C LYS A 91 -12.11 -13.55 10.48
N LYS A 92 -13.28 -14.17 10.36
CA LYS A 92 -13.83 -14.62 9.09
C LYS A 92 -14.63 -13.48 8.48
N ILE A 93 -14.45 -13.21 7.18
CA ILE A 93 -15.17 -12.19 6.44
C ILE A 93 -15.79 -12.88 5.22
N SER A 94 -17.11 -12.78 5.05
CA SER A 94 -17.75 -13.33 3.86
C SER A 94 -17.47 -12.45 2.64
N ARG A 95 -17.55 -13.01 1.43
CA ARG A 95 -17.42 -12.24 0.18
C ARG A 95 -18.44 -11.12 0.08
N ARG A 96 -19.67 -11.35 0.57
CA ARG A 96 -20.71 -10.32 0.67
C ARG A 96 -20.26 -9.17 1.54
N ASP A 97 -19.83 -9.44 2.77
CA ASP A 97 -19.46 -8.38 3.72
C ASP A 97 -18.22 -7.62 3.23
N LEU A 98 -17.27 -8.34 2.62
CA LEU A 98 -16.05 -7.74 2.06
C LEU A 98 -16.37 -6.72 0.95
N ALA A 99 -17.49 -6.86 0.23
CA ALA A 99 -17.92 -5.92 -0.80
C ALA A 99 -18.41 -4.57 -0.23
N GLU A 100 -18.68 -4.51 1.07
CA GLU A 100 -19.13 -3.31 1.79
C GLU A 100 -18.00 -2.68 2.64
N MET A 101 -16.80 -3.29 2.64
CA MET A 101 -15.63 -2.82 3.38
C MET A 101 -14.69 -1.99 2.50
N GLU A 102 -13.83 -1.21 3.13
CA GLU A 102 -12.67 -0.61 2.46
C GLU A 102 -11.63 -1.72 2.20
N VAL A 103 -11.41 -2.05 0.93
CA VAL A 103 -10.52 -3.13 0.50
C VAL A 103 -9.51 -2.61 -0.50
N TRP A 104 -8.22 -2.74 -0.19
CA TRP A 104 -7.12 -2.38 -1.09
C TRP A 104 -6.36 -3.63 -1.53
N PHE A 105 -5.83 -3.61 -2.74
CA PHE A 105 -5.00 -4.68 -3.30
C PHE A 105 -3.54 -4.28 -3.21
N ASP A 106 -2.73 -5.10 -2.57
CA ASP A 106 -1.29 -4.89 -2.44
C ASP A 106 -0.61 -4.71 -3.81
N SER A 107 -1.07 -5.44 -4.84
CA SER A 107 -0.60 -5.33 -6.22
C SER A 107 -0.87 -3.97 -6.88
N GLU A 108 -1.81 -3.19 -6.35
CA GLU A 108 -2.15 -1.84 -6.82
C GLU A 108 -1.56 -0.75 -5.92
N MET A 109 -1.01 -1.12 -4.76
CA MET A 109 -0.45 -0.19 -3.78
C MET A 109 1.01 0.12 -4.09
N GLY A 110 1.28 1.36 -4.44
CA GLY A 110 2.63 1.88 -4.49
C GLY A 110 3.20 2.09 -3.09
N TYR A 111 4.53 2.27 -3.01
CA TYR A 111 5.23 2.56 -1.76
C TYR A 111 4.60 3.75 -0.99
N LEU A 112 4.22 4.83 -1.67
CA LEU A 112 3.61 6.00 -1.01
C LEU A 112 2.24 5.67 -0.38
N ASP A 113 1.51 4.69 -0.91
CA ASP A 113 0.21 4.29 -0.35
C ASP A 113 0.39 3.60 0.99
N TRP A 114 1.39 2.71 1.10
CA TRP A 114 1.82 2.10 2.36
C TRP A 114 2.21 3.14 3.42
N PHE A 115 2.95 4.18 3.02
CA PHE A 115 3.35 5.28 3.91
C PHE A 115 2.20 6.21 4.28
N ARG A 116 1.13 6.23 3.48
CA ARG A 116 -0.05 7.06 3.71
C ARG A 116 -1.11 6.38 4.55
N LEU A 117 -1.04 5.06 4.72
CA LEU A 117 -1.92 4.31 5.62
C LEU A 117 -2.10 5.01 6.97
N ASN A 118 -3.35 5.09 7.40
CA ASN A 118 -3.74 5.84 8.60
C ASN A 118 -5.11 5.40 9.14
N PHE A 119 -5.40 4.10 9.15
CA PHE A 119 -6.66 3.53 9.68
C PHE A 119 -6.47 3.10 11.13
N GLU A 120 -7.58 2.93 11.87
CA GLU A 120 -7.53 2.46 13.26
C GLU A 120 -7.06 0.99 13.36
N LYS A 121 -7.47 0.17 12.40
CA LYS A 121 -7.09 -1.25 12.29
C LYS A 121 -6.81 -1.66 10.87
N TYR A 122 -5.91 -2.62 10.73
CA TYR A 122 -5.55 -3.22 9.47
C TYR A 122 -5.75 -4.73 9.55
N TYR A 123 -6.38 -5.27 8.51
CA TYR A 123 -6.49 -6.69 8.30
C TYR A 123 -5.82 -7.06 6.98
N ILE A 124 -5.20 -8.23 6.92
CA ILE A 124 -4.79 -8.83 5.64
C ILE A 124 -5.59 -10.10 5.35
N ILE A 125 -5.91 -10.29 4.08
CA ILE A 125 -6.29 -11.58 3.49
C ILE A 125 -5.18 -11.93 2.51
N TYR A 126 -4.67 -13.16 2.53
CA TYR A 126 -3.64 -13.54 1.56
C TYR A 126 -4.23 -13.61 0.15
N GLU A 127 -3.54 -13.03 -0.83
CA GLU A 127 -4.02 -12.95 -2.21
C GLU A 127 -4.30 -14.33 -2.82
N ASP A 128 -3.47 -15.33 -2.53
CA ASP A 128 -3.68 -16.71 -2.99
C ASP A 128 -4.88 -17.39 -2.33
N GLU A 129 -5.28 -16.96 -1.13
CA GLU A 129 -6.52 -17.36 -0.46
C GLU A 129 -7.74 -16.53 -0.91
N TYR A 130 -7.51 -15.40 -1.57
CA TYR A 130 -8.56 -14.56 -2.15
C TYR A 130 -8.91 -14.99 -3.58
N LEU A 131 -7.91 -15.40 -4.36
CA LEU A 131 -8.03 -15.79 -5.78
C LEU A 131 -8.26 -17.30 -5.98
N VAL A 132 -8.97 -17.95 -5.06
CA VAL A 132 -9.30 -19.39 -5.12
C VAL A 132 -10.61 -19.61 -5.86
N LYS A 133 -10.73 -20.75 -6.55
CA LYS A 133 -11.99 -21.18 -7.17
C LYS A 133 -13.13 -21.20 -6.15
N GLY A 134 -14.20 -20.47 -6.46
CA GLY A 134 -15.38 -20.36 -5.60
C GLY A 134 -15.38 -19.14 -4.67
N SER A 135 -14.30 -18.35 -4.62
CA SER A 135 -14.24 -17.14 -3.79
C SER A 135 -15.23 -16.04 -4.20
N LEU A 136 -15.78 -16.12 -5.42
CA LEU A 136 -16.82 -15.21 -5.90
C LEU A 136 -18.21 -15.52 -5.31
N HIS A 137 -18.41 -16.68 -4.69
CA HIS A 137 -19.68 -16.98 -4.01
C HIS A 137 -19.87 -16.04 -2.81
N PRO A 138 -21.04 -15.40 -2.64
CA PRO A 138 -21.27 -14.43 -1.57
C PRO A 138 -20.99 -14.94 -0.15
N GLU A 139 -21.25 -16.22 0.08
CA GLU A 139 -21.08 -16.89 1.38
C GLU A 139 -19.67 -17.50 1.56
N PHE A 140 -18.76 -17.33 0.58
CA PHE A 140 -17.38 -17.76 0.75
C PHE A 140 -16.70 -16.94 1.84
N GLU A 141 -16.01 -17.58 2.78
CA GLU A 141 -15.35 -16.91 3.90
C GLU A 141 -13.84 -16.85 3.76
N PHE A 142 -13.30 -15.64 3.84
CA PHE A 142 -11.87 -15.39 3.90
C PHE A 142 -11.40 -15.35 5.35
N GLN A 143 -10.20 -15.87 5.61
CA GLN A 143 -9.52 -15.63 6.88
C GLN A 143 -8.80 -14.28 6.80
N ALA A 144 -9.26 -13.32 7.60
CA ALA A 144 -8.58 -12.05 7.77
C ALA A 144 -7.73 -12.06 9.06
N TRP A 145 -6.52 -11.53 8.97
CA TRP A 145 -5.55 -11.46 10.06
C TRP A 145 -5.33 -10.02 10.46
N GLU A 146 -5.53 -9.68 11.72
CA GLU A 146 -5.20 -8.34 12.21
C GLU A 146 -3.68 -8.18 12.23
N VAL A 147 -3.19 -7.08 11.65
CA VAL A 147 -1.76 -6.84 11.50
C VAL A 147 -1.36 -5.46 12.00
N LYS A 148 -0.11 -5.35 12.43
CA LYS A 148 0.60 -4.09 12.59
C LYS A 148 1.41 -3.85 11.32
N ILE A 149 1.26 -2.66 10.76
CA ILE A 149 2.01 -2.21 9.59
C ILE A 149 3.06 -1.22 10.06
N GLY A 150 4.32 -1.52 9.80
CA GLY A 150 5.45 -0.63 10.02
C GLY A 150 6.05 -0.22 8.70
N THR A 151 6.36 1.06 8.56
CA THR A 151 7.07 1.62 7.42
C THR A 151 8.32 2.33 7.94
N GLY A 152 9.41 2.33 7.17
CA GLY A 152 10.61 3.04 7.57
C GLY A 152 11.49 3.44 6.39
N GLY A 153 12.32 4.45 6.67
CA GLY A 153 13.50 4.85 5.93
C GLY A 153 14.57 5.12 6.98
N VAL A 154 15.68 4.38 6.96
CA VAL A 154 16.85 4.72 7.79
C VAL A 154 17.53 5.91 7.12
N GLU A 155 17.58 7.06 7.81
CA GLU A 155 18.42 8.20 7.42
C GLU A 155 19.92 7.91 7.62
#